data_AF-A0A6M0V603-F1
#
_entry.id   AF-A0A6M0V603-F1
#
_cell.length_a   1.000
_cell.length_b   1.000
_cell.length_c   1.000
_cell.angle_alpha   90.00
_cell.angle_beta   90.00
_cell.angle_gamma   90.00
#
_symmetry.space_group_name_H-M   'P 1'
#
loop_
_entity.id
_entity.type
_entity.pdbx_description
1 polymer ?
#
loop_
_entity_poly.entity_id
_entity_poly.type
_entity_poly.pdbx_seq_one_letter_code
_entity_poly.pdbx_strand_id
1 'polypeptide(L)'
;MTTYAKVIVNGSPITKSNFKLHNTNGRAILPSNSGKYHDRYAIYEQEIALIARSQNPDIILEESLIAILKVYYKSEKRHPDTINITKSIFDGIEKSGLIINDAQITRIIVEEYYDKENPRFELELFAESEYEINYSINKKSVLGNPKLYSPIRKNVLSPSINNHDDIETKKNLCTICSAILKTNDYIKADGGKTLICKKCFNKLF
;
A
#
# COMPACT_ATOMS: atom_id res chain seq x y z
N MET A 1 -34.96 4.85 -10.70
CA MET A 1 -33.51 4.69 -10.86
C MET A 1 -32.88 5.01 -9.52
N THR A 2 -31.96 4.17 -9.05
CA THR A 2 -31.21 4.41 -7.80
C THR A 2 -30.08 5.38 -8.10
N THR A 3 -30.03 6.48 -7.38
CA THR A 3 -29.02 7.56 -7.51
C THR A 3 -27.90 7.43 -6.49
N TYR A 4 -27.89 6.35 -5.71
CA TYR A 4 -26.96 6.07 -4.64
C TYR A 4 -26.56 4.60 -4.62
N ALA A 5 -25.29 4.33 -4.31
CA ALA A 5 -24.82 2.99 -4.00
C ALA A 5 -23.76 3.03 -2.89
N LYS A 6 -23.75 2.00 -2.04
CA LYS A 6 -22.71 1.79 -1.03
C LYS A 6 -22.04 0.45 -1.21
N VAL A 7 -20.72 0.44 -1.13
CA VAL A 7 -19.90 -0.77 -1.22
C VAL A 7 -18.96 -0.83 -0.02
N ILE A 8 -18.98 -1.95 0.69
CA ILE A 8 -18.09 -2.24 1.81
C ILE A 8 -17.32 -3.52 1.50
N VAL A 9 -15.99 -3.43 1.44
CA VAL A 9 -15.12 -4.58 1.21
C VAL A 9 -14.15 -4.73 2.36
N ASN A 10 -14.15 -5.92 2.96
CA ASN A 10 -13.29 -6.26 4.08
C ASN A 10 -11.84 -6.48 3.63
N GLY A 11 -10.92 -6.29 4.56
CA GLY A 11 -9.49 -6.40 4.33
C GLY A 11 -8.82 -5.06 4.09
N SER A 12 -7.50 -5.00 4.30
CA SER A 12 -6.72 -3.80 4.01
C SER A 12 -6.62 -3.60 2.50
N PRO A 13 -6.95 -2.40 1.97
CA PRO A 13 -6.86 -2.17 0.54
C PRO A 13 -5.45 -2.35 0.00
N ILE A 14 -5.37 -2.89 -1.20
CA ILE A 14 -4.11 -3.18 -1.89
C ILE A 14 -3.97 -2.21 -3.06
N THR A 15 -2.77 -1.68 -3.28
CA THR A 15 -2.48 -0.80 -4.41
C THR A 15 -2.40 -1.55 -5.72
N LYS A 16 -2.59 -0.88 -6.86
CA LYS A 16 -2.37 -1.49 -8.16
C LYS A 16 -0.91 -1.91 -8.35
N SER A 17 -0.68 -3.04 -9.01
CA SER A 17 0.66 -3.45 -9.45
C SER A 17 1.08 -2.71 -10.72
N ASN A 18 2.30 -2.20 -10.73
CA ASN A 18 2.95 -1.75 -11.96
C ASN A 18 3.56 -2.92 -12.77
N PHE A 19 3.59 -4.13 -12.22
CA PHE A 19 4.10 -5.31 -12.90
C PHE A 19 3.14 -5.74 -14.01
N LYS A 20 3.65 -5.71 -15.25
CA LYS A 20 2.93 -6.09 -16.46
C LYS A 20 3.78 -7.12 -17.19
N LEU A 21 3.15 -8.19 -17.65
CA LEU A 21 3.75 -9.10 -18.63
C LEU A 21 3.52 -8.50 -20.02
N HIS A 22 4.46 -8.69 -20.93
CA HIS A 22 4.28 -8.30 -22.33
C HIS A 22 4.17 -9.55 -23.18
N ASN A 23 3.17 -9.59 -24.07
CA ASN A 23 3.12 -10.65 -25.07
C ASN A 23 4.17 -10.39 -26.17
N THR A 24 4.29 -11.33 -27.11
CA THR A 24 5.17 -11.22 -28.28
C THR A 24 4.92 -9.96 -29.12
N ASN A 25 3.73 -9.37 -29.04
CA ASN A 25 3.33 -8.16 -29.76
C ASN A 25 3.50 -6.87 -28.91
N GLY A 26 4.16 -6.96 -27.74
CA GLY A 26 4.41 -5.84 -26.84
C GLY A 26 3.21 -5.37 -26.00
N ARG A 27 2.02 -5.97 -26.17
CA ARG A 27 0.83 -5.62 -25.39
C ARG A 27 1.02 -6.03 -23.93
N ALA A 28 0.79 -5.08 -23.03
CA ALA A 28 0.81 -5.32 -21.60
C ALA A 28 -0.41 -6.14 -21.15
N ILE A 29 -0.14 -7.18 -20.37
CA ILE A 29 -1.13 -8.09 -19.78
C ILE A 29 -0.87 -8.11 -18.27
N LEU A 30 -1.94 -7.95 -17.48
CA LEU A 30 -1.87 -8.16 -16.04
C LEU A 30 -1.81 -9.67 -15.78
N PRO A 31 -0.84 -10.18 -15.00
CA PRO A 31 -0.80 -11.59 -14.65
C PRO A 31 -2.07 -11.98 -13.88
N SER A 32 -2.70 -13.06 -14.29
CA SER A 32 -3.82 -13.69 -13.60
C SER A 32 -3.67 -15.21 -13.68
N ASN A 33 -4.11 -15.92 -12.62
CA ASN A 33 -4.05 -17.39 -12.53
C ASN A 33 -2.67 -18.01 -12.82
N SER A 34 -1.58 -17.28 -12.56
CA SER A 34 -0.22 -17.80 -12.68
C SER A 34 0.27 -18.59 -11.45
N GLY A 35 -0.51 -18.56 -10.36
CA GLY A 35 -0.14 -19.11 -9.06
C GLY A 35 0.93 -18.28 -8.35
N LYS A 36 1.22 -17.07 -8.84
CA LYS A 36 2.31 -16.21 -8.35
C LYS A 36 1.75 -15.04 -7.55
N TYR A 37 2.61 -14.45 -6.73
CA TYR A 37 2.28 -13.28 -5.90
C TYR A 37 1.63 -12.12 -6.67
N HIS A 38 2.00 -11.91 -7.93
CA HIS A 38 1.44 -10.82 -8.76
C HIS A 38 -0.04 -11.02 -9.13
N ASP A 39 -0.60 -12.23 -8.98
CA ASP A 39 -2.03 -12.46 -9.25
C ASP A 39 -2.93 -11.77 -8.23
N ARG A 40 -2.40 -11.44 -7.04
CA ARG A 40 -3.17 -10.86 -5.93
C ARG A 40 -3.92 -9.58 -6.31
N TYR A 41 -3.39 -8.81 -7.26
CA TYR A 41 -4.01 -7.55 -7.69
C TYR A 41 -5.23 -7.81 -8.57
N ALA A 42 -5.12 -8.76 -9.50
CA ALA A 42 -6.26 -9.20 -10.31
C ALA A 42 -7.33 -9.87 -9.44
N ILE A 43 -6.91 -10.68 -8.46
CA ILE A 43 -7.82 -11.33 -7.50
C ILE A 43 -8.55 -10.28 -6.66
N TYR A 44 -7.82 -9.27 -6.15
CA TYR A 44 -8.41 -8.19 -5.36
C TYR A 44 -9.44 -7.38 -6.16
N GLU A 45 -9.15 -7.03 -7.41
CA GLU A 45 -10.10 -6.35 -8.30
C GLU A 45 -11.37 -7.20 -8.54
N GLN A 46 -11.23 -8.53 -8.66
CA GLN A 46 -12.37 -9.44 -8.79
C GLN A 46 -13.17 -9.60 -7.50
N GLU A 47 -12.50 -9.62 -6.35
CA GLU A 47 -13.14 -9.65 -5.03
C GLU A 47 -14.02 -8.41 -4.82
N ILE A 48 -13.49 -7.22 -5.14
CA ILE A 48 -14.27 -5.98 -5.14
C ILE A 48 -15.47 -6.10 -6.08
N ALA A 49 -15.25 -6.57 -7.31
CA ALA A 49 -16.31 -6.69 -8.30
C ALA A 49 -17.46 -7.60 -7.83
N LEU A 50 -17.11 -8.73 -7.22
CA LEU A 50 -18.07 -9.68 -6.67
C LEU A 50 -18.87 -9.09 -5.51
N ILE A 51 -18.18 -8.47 -4.54
CA ILE A 51 -18.82 -7.92 -3.34
C ILE A 51 -19.71 -6.74 -3.71
N ALA A 52 -19.26 -5.84 -4.58
CA ALA A 52 -20.03 -4.69 -5.02
C ALA A 52 -21.35 -5.12 -5.69
N ARG A 53 -21.28 -6.11 -6.59
CA ARG A 53 -22.46 -6.68 -7.26
C ARG A 53 -23.39 -7.41 -6.29
N SER A 54 -22.84 -8.11 -5.31
CA SER A 54 -23.64 -8.79 -4.29
C SER A 54 -24.37 -7.82 -3.36
N GLN A 55 -23.78 -6.66 -3.06
CA GLN A 55 -24.39 -5.65 -2.20
C GLN A 55 -25.38 -4.76 -2.96
N ASN A 56 -25.17 -4.57 -4.26
CA ASN A 56 -25.98 -3.71 -5.13
C ASN A 56 -26.44 -4.49 -6.38
N PRO A 57 -27.32 -5.50 -6.21
CA PRO A 57 -27.77 -6.33 -7.33
C PRO A 57 -28.60 -5.50 -8.32
N ASP A 58 -28.34 -5.68 -9.61
CA ASP A 58 -29.04 -5.04 -10.73
C ASP A 58 -29.01 -3.49 -10.73
N ILE A 59 -28.12 -2.89 -9.95
CA ILE A 59 -27.90 -1.44 -9.93
C ILE A 59 -26.77 -1.10 -10.90
N ILE A 60 -27.06 -0.16 -11.81
CA ILE A 60 -26.08 0.47 -12.70
C ILE A 60 -26.26 1.97 -12.59
N LEU A 61 -25.21 2.68 -12.19
CA LEU A 61 -25.18 4.14 -12.16
C LEU A 61 -24.62 4.63 -13.49
N GLU A 62 -25.41 5.40 -14.24
CA GLU A 62 -25.08 5.81 -15.63
C GLU A 62 -24.59 7.25 -15.76
N GLU A 63 -24.86 8.10 -14.77
CA GLU A 63 -24.52 9.53 -14.79
C GLU A 63 -23.22 9.86 -14.03
N SER A 64 -22.87 11.14 -13.95
CA SER A 64 -21.72 11.62 -13.16
C SER A 64 -21.93 11.41 -11.66
N LEU A 65 -20.86 11.03 -10.96
CA LEU A 65 -20.90 10.60 -9.58
C LEU A 65 -19.92 11.35 -8.69
N ILE A 66 -20.38 11.61 -7.47
CA ILE A 66 -19.57 12.01 -6.32
C ILE A 66 -19.21 10.74 -5.55
N ALA A 67 -17.94 10.52 -5.30
CA ALA A 67 -17.42 9.40 -4.51
C ALA A 67 -16.92 9.85 -3.14
N ILE A 68 -17.37 9.18 -2.08
CA ILE A 68 -16.81 9.29 -0.74
C ILE A 68 -16.17 7.94 -0.40
N LEU A 69 -14.85 7.92 -0.30
CA LEU A 69 -14.06 6.73 -0.01
C LEU A 69 -13.45 6.81 1.38
N LYS A 70 -13.89 5.94 2.29
CA LYS A 70 -13.32 5.79 3.62
C LYS A 70 -12.45 4.55 3.65
N VAL A 71 -11.18 4.71 4.00
CA VAL A 71 -10.22 3.61 4.07
C VAL A 71 -9.80 3.37 5.51
N TYR A 72 -9.94 2.13 5.97
CA TYR A 72 -9.58 1.70 7.31
C TYR A 72 -8.35 0.80 7.25
N TYR A 73 -7.20 1.35 7.63
CA TYR A 73 -5.93 0.62 7.64
C TYR A 73 -5.67 -0.12 8.95
N LYS A 74 -5.02 -1.27 8.85
CA LYS A 74 -4.61 -2.08 10.01
C LYS A 74 -3.51 -1.44 10.86
N SER A 75 -2.68 -0.56 10.28
CA SER A 75 -1.52 0.03 10.97
C SER A 75 -1.22 1.45 10.49
N GLU A 76 -0.81 2.31 11.42
CA GLU A 76 -0.39 3.69 11.17
C GLU A 76 1.02 3.85 10.59
N LYS A 77 1.90 2.84 10.74
CA LYS A 77 3.33 3.01 10.40
C LYS A 77 3.62 2.97 8.91
N ARG A 78 2.96 2.05 8.18
CA ARG A 78 3.17 1.85 6.74
C ARG A 78 1.90 1.32 6.15
N HIS A 79 1.14 2.20 5.51
CA HIS A 79 0.04 1.83 4.64
C HIS A 79 0.38 2.22 3.21
N PRO A 80 -0.29 1.63 2.21
CA PRO A 80 -0.08 2.01 0.83
C PRO A 80 -0.56 3.45 0.57
N ASP A 81 -0.05 4.07 -0.50
CA ASP A 81 -0.44 5.43 -0.86
C ASP A 81 -1.92 5.48 -1.24
N THR A 82 -2.63 6.46 -0.67
CA THR A 82 -4.06 6.69 -0.85
C THR A 82 -4.44 6.79 -2.34
N ILE A 83 -3.63 7.50 -3.13
CA ILE A 83 -3.83 7.70 -4.58
C ILE A 83 -3.72 6.38 -5.36
N ASN A 84 -2.87 5.47 -4.91
CA ASN A 84 -2.68 4.19 -5.59
C ASN A 84 -3.80 3.19 -5.23
N ILE A 85 -4.41 3.34 -4.06
CA ILE A 85 -5.54 2.54 -3.60
C ILE A 85 -6.81 2.93 -4.35
N THR A 86 -7.09 4.24 -4.49
CA THR A 86 -8.29 4.71 -5.21
C THR A 86 -8.37 4.11 -6.60
N LYS A 87 -7.27 4.15 -7.36
CA LYS A 87 -7.20 3.54 -8.69
C LYS A 87 -7.60 2.06 -8.69
N SER A 88 -6.98 1.27 -7.79
CA SER A 88 -7.28 -0.16 -7.70
C SER A 88 -8.73 -0.45 -7.30
N ILE A 89 -9.33 0.40 -6.46
CA ILE A 89 -10.73 0.25 -6.04
C ILE A 89 -11.66 0.54 -7.22
N PHE A 90 -11.50 1.66 -7.92
CA PHE A 90 -12.38 2.01 -9.04
C PHE A 90 -12.24 1.04 -10.21
N ASP A 91 -11.05 0.50 -10.48
CA ASP A 91 -10.89 -0.59 -11.46
C ASP A 91 -11.78 -1.81 -11.09
N GLY A 92 -11.88 -2.14 -9.80
CA GLY A 92 -12.75 -3.22 -9.30
C GLY A 92 -14.25 -2.87 -9.35
N ILE A 93 -14.60 -1.62 -9.06
CA ILE A 93 -15.99 -1.13 -9.12
C ILE A 93 -16.48 -1.07 -10.56
N GLU A 94 -15.67 -0.61 -11.52
CA GLU A 94 -16.00 -0.66 -12.96
C GLU A 94 -16.24 -2.10 -13.41
N LYS A 95 -15.36 -3.05 -13.03
CA LYS A 95 -15.54 -4.48 -13.32
C LYS A 95 -16.80 -5.08 -12.71
N SER A 96 -17.32 -4.51 -11.63
CA SER A 96 -18.56 -4.97 -11.01
C SER A 96 -19.78 -4.72 -11.92
N GLY A 97 -19.71 -3.70 -12.79
CA GLY A 97 -20.83 -3.18 -13.56
C GLY A 97 -21.69 -2.16 -12.81
N LEU A 98 -21.35 -1.85 -11.55
CA LEU A 98 -22.04 -0.83 -10.75
C LEU A 98 -21.93 0.57 -11.36
N ILE A 99 -20.80 0.84 -12.03
CA ILE A 99 -20.57 2.03 -12.86
C ILE A 99 -20.14 1.57 -14.25
N ILE A 100 -20.44 2.37 -15.27
CA ILE A 100 -20.03 2.13 -16.66
C ILE A 100 -18.53 2.38 -16.84
N ASN A 101 -18.00 3.46 -16.25
CA ASN A 101 -16.60 3.86 -16.41
C ASN A 101 -16.11 4.69 -15.21
N ASP A 102 -14.82 4.59 -14.88
CA ASP A 102 -14.19 5.41 -13.83
C ASP A 102 -14.24 6.92 -14.11
N ALA A 103 -14.36 7.33 -15.38
CA ALA A 103 -14.57 8.72 -15.78
C ALA A 103 -15.89 9.33 -15.28
N GLN A 104 -16.86 8.52 -14.83
CA GLN A 104 -18.06 9.02 -14.16
C GLN A 104 -17.74 9.65 -12.80
N ILE A 105 -16.63 9.29 -12.17
CA ILE A 105 -16.24 9.84 -10.87
C ILE A 105 -15.62 11.23 -11.08
N THR A 106 -16.46 12.26 -11.03
CA THR A 106 -16.06 13.67 -11.24
C THR A 106 -15.53 14.32 -9.97
N ARG A 107 -15.99 13.85 -8.80
CA ARG A 107 -15.57 14.34 -7.49
C ARG A 107 -15.25 13.18 -6.58
N ILE A 108 -14.12 13.25 -5.88
CA ILE A 108 -13.73 12.23 -4.91
C ILE A 108 -13.22 12.86 -3.62
N ILE A 109 -13.74 12.37 -2.50
CA ILE A 109 -13.20 12.63 -1.17
C ILE A 109 -12.65 11.32 -0.63
N VAL A 110 -11.42 11.35 -0.14
CA VAL A 110 -10.80 10.18 0.50
C VAL A 110 -10.50 10.50 1.95
N GLU A 111 -11.00 9.65 2.85
CA GLU A 111 -10.81 9.74 4.28
C GLU A 111 -10.03 8.53 4.76
N GLU A 112 -9.03 8.76 5.60
CA GLU A 112 -8.17 7.69 6.13
C GLU A 112 -8.41 7.51 7.63
N TYR A 113 -8.60 6.26 8.02
CA TYR A 113 -8.83 5.82 9.38
C TYR A 113 -7.92 4.64 9.73
N TYR A 114 -7.78 4.38 11.02
CA TYR A 114 -7.03 3.25 11.53
C TYR A 114 -7.97 2.33 12.30
N ASP A 115 -8.11 1.09 11.82
CA ASP A 115 -8.88 0.03 12.45
C ASP A 115 -8.07 -1.27 12.35
N LYS A 116 -7.46 -1.65 13.46
CA LYS A 116 -6.60 -2.83 13.53
C LYS A 116 -7.41 -4.12 13.48
N GLU A 117 -8.64 -4.09 13.98
CA GLU A 117 -9.49 -5.26 14.13
C GLU A 117 -10.24 -5.53 12.83
N ASN A 118 -10.81 -4.49 12.22
CA ASN A 118 -11.66 -4.60 11.04
C ASN A 118 -11.20 -3.66 9.90
N PRO A 119 -10.02 -3.92 9.31
CA PRO A 119 -9.59 -3.15 8.14
C PRO A 119 -10.53 -3.42 6.97
N ARG A 120 -10.90 -2.36 6.25
CA ARG A 120 -11.88 -2.38 5.15
C ARG A 120 -11.79 -1.08 4.35
N PHE A 121 -12.49 -1.01 3.25
CA PHE A 121 -12.90 0.28 2.70
C PHE A 121 -14.43 0.36 2.62
N GLU A 122 -14.94 1.58 2.71
CA GLU A 122 -16.33 1.91 2.47
C GLU A 122 -16.35 2.96 1.35
N LEU A 123 -17.03 2.64 0.26
CA LEU A 123 -17.22 3.53 -0.87
C LEU A 123 -18.71 3.87 -0.96
N GLU A 124 -19.01 5.16 -1.00
CA GLU A 124 -20.34 5.69 -1.25
C GLU A 124 -20.32 6.48 -2.56
N LEU A 125 -21.29 6.19 -3.44
CA LEU A 125 -21.44 6.82 -4.74
C LEU A 125 -22.78 7.55 -4.79
N PHE A 126 -22.77 8.80 -5.22
CA PHE A 126 -23.94 9.67 -5.30
C PHE A 126 -24.05 10.31 -6.68
N ALA A 127 -25.23 10.31 -7.27
CA ALA A 127 -25.53 11.02 -8.51
C ALA A 127 -25.39 12.54 -8.36
N GLU A 128 -24.64 13.18 -9.25
CA GLU A 128 -24.51 14.65 -9.27
C GLU A 128 -25.81 15.38 -9.63
N SER A 129 -26.80 14.71 -10.23
CA SER A 129 -28.10 15.30 -10.54
C SER A 129 -28.96 15.54 -9.29
N GLU A 130 -28.75 14.77 -8.23
CA GLU A 130 -29.55 14.84 -6.98
C GLU A 130 -28.73 15.37 -5.80
N TYR A 131 -27.42 15.13 -5.81
CA TYR A 131 -26.54 15.43 -4.67
C TYR A 131 -25.46 16.44 -5.05
N GLU A 132 -25.19 17.36 -4.14
CA GLU A 132 -24.05 18.27 -4.21
C GLU A 132 -23.16 18.15 -2.97
N ILE A 133 -21.87 18.47 -3.14
CA ILE A 133 -20.91 18.50 -2.04
C ILE A 133 -20.34 19.89 -1.86
N ASN A 134 -20.46 20.41 -0.63
CA ASN A 134 -20.02 21.74 -0.24
C ASN A 134 -18.98 21.63 0.87
N TYR A 135 -17.84 22.32 0.73
CA TYR A 135 -16.78 22.34 1.75
C TYR A 135 -16.33 23.76 2.10
N SER A 136 -16.06 23.99 3.38
CA SER A 136 -15.49 25.24 3.90
C SER A 136 -14.27 24.96 4.77
N ILE A 137 -13.16 25.63 4.49
CA ILE A 137 -11.94 25.51 5.30
C ILE A 137 -11.97 26.55 6.41
N ASN A 138 -12.23 26.11 7.63
CA ASN A 138 -12.34 26.97 8.81
C ASN A 138 -11.14 26.79 9.75
N LYS A 139 -10.73 27.88 10.41
CA LYS A 139 -9.76 27.79 11.50
C LYS A 139 -10.40 27.09 12.70
N LYS A 140 -9.71 26.11 13.27
CA LYS A 140 -10.14 25.47 14.51
C LYS A 140 -10.12 26.50 15.65
N SER A 141 -11.16 26.51 16.47
CA SER A 141 -11.23 27.34 17.69
C SER A 141 -10.22 26.89 18.75
N VAL A 142 -9.89 25.59 18.76
CA VAL A 142 -8.90 24.99 19.65
C VAL A 142 -7.78 24.36 18.81
N LEU A 143 -6.54 24.70 19.14
CA LEU A 143 -5.34 24.12 18.53
C LEU A 143 -5.21 22.65 18.94
N GLY A 144 -5.06 21.77 17.95
CA GLY A 144 -4.75 20.36 18.17
C GLY A 144 -3.23 20.10 18.14
N ASN A 145 -2.83 18.92 18.61
CA ASN A 145 -1.44 18.48 18.52
C ASN A 145 -1.04 18.25 17.05
N PRO A 146 0.01 18.89 16.53
CA PRO A 146 0.46 18.67 15.17
C PRO A 146 1.09 17.29 15.02
N LYS A 147 0.72 16.56 13.96
CA LYS A 147 1.42 15.35 13.53
C LYS A 147 2.63 15.76 12.71
N LEU A 148 3.83 15.62 13.28
CA LEU A 148 5.08 15.97 12.63
C LEU A 148 5.57 14.81 11.75
N TYR A 149 5.91 15.11 10.50
CA TYR A 149 6.49 14.15 9.57
C TYR A 149 8.00 14.40 9.46
N SER A 150 8.78 13.33 9.51
CA SER A 150 10.24 13.39 9.31
C SER A 150 10.65 12.49 8.15
N PRO A 151 11.70 12.85 7.38
CA PRO A 151 12.23 11.98 6.34
C PRO A 151 12.64 10.62 6.92
N ILE A 152 12.27 9.54 6.24
CA ILE A 152 12.61 8.16 6.65
C ILE A 152 14.15 7.96 6.68
N ARG A 153 14.88 8.70 5.84
CA ARG A 153 16.34 8.72 5.84
C ARG A 153 16.81 9.83 6.78
N LYS A 154 17.27 9.45 7.98
CA LYS A 154 18.23 10.30 8.70
C LYS A 154 19.45 10.40 7.79
N ASN A 155 19.72 11.58 7.23
CA ASN A 155 21.04 11.86 6.70
C ASN A 155 22.03 11.63 7.84
N VAL A 156 22.76 10.53 7.79
CA VAL A 156 23.92 10.31 8.66
C VAL A 156 25.02 11.22 8.11
N LEU A 157 24.87 12.52 8.35
CA LEU A 157 25.98 13.43 8.50
C LEU A 157 25.97 13.80 9.97
N SER A 158 26.36 12.84 10.82
CA SER A 158 26.74 13.16 12.18
C SER A 158 27.96 14.07 12.10
N PRO A 159 27.96 15.26 12.72
CA PRO A 159 29.22 15.96 12.97
C PRO A 159 30.06 15.03 13.85
N SER A 160 31.27 14.73 13.39
CA SER A 160 32.26 13.95 14.13
C SER A 160 32.58 14.67 15.43
N ILE A 161 31.94 14.28 16.53
CA ILE A 161 32.40 14.61 17.86
C ILE A 161 33.51 13.60 18.16
N ASN A 162 34.75 14.08 18.08
CA ASN A 162 35.94 13.35 18.48
C ASN A 162 35.90 13.14 20.01
N ASN A 163 35.25 12.07 20.45
CA ASN A 163 35.53 11.51 21.76
C ASN A 163 36.51 10.37 21.57
N HIS A 164 37.78 10.68 21.85
CA HIS A 164 38.78 9.70 22.19
C HIS A 164 38.29 8.94 23.42
N ASP A 165 37.92 7.67 23.26
CA ASP A 165 37.92 6.69 24.34
C ASP A 165 38.19 5.30 23.76
N ASP A 166 39.29 4.74 24.26
CA ASP A 166 39.85 3.39 24.22
C ASP A 166 39.39 2.34 23.19
N ILE A 167 40.39 1.93 22.41
CA ILE A 167 40.37 0.80 21.47
C ILE A 167 40.39 -0.51 22.28
N GLU A 168 39.23 -1.08 22.57
CA GLU A 168 39.10 -2.54 22.71
C GLU A 168 38.74 -3.15 21.36
N THR A 169 39.74 -3.75 20.70
CA THR A 169 39.56 -4.47 19.44
C THR A 169 38.72 -5.74 19.63
N LYS A 170 37.39 -5.62 19.55
CA LYS A 170 36.51 -6.78 19.31
C LYS A 170 36.87 -7.38 17.95
N LYS A 171 37.69 -8.44 17.96
CA LYS A 171 38.01 -9.22 16.76
C LYS A 171 36.72 -9.85 16.24
N ASN A 172 36.29 -9.43 15.05
CA ASN A 172 35.14 -10.05 14.37
C ASN A 172 35.53 -11.49 13.97
N LEU A 173 34.86 -12.48 14.54
CA LEU A 173 35.12 -13.90 14.29
C LEU A 173 34.00 -14.49 13.42
N CYS A 174 34.37 -15.43 12.55
CA CYS A 174 33.38 -16.20 11.80
C CYS A 174 32.62 -17.15 12.74
N THR A 175 31.29 -17.19 12.65
CA THR A 175 30.46 -18.09 13.47
C THR A 175 30.67 -19.57 13.13
N ILE A 176 31.13 -19.89 11.91
CA ILE A 176 31.28 -21.28 11.43
C ILE A 176 32.68 -21.84 11.68
N CYS A 177 33.73 -21.07 11.42
CA CYS A 177 35.12 -21.54 11.52
C CYS A 177 35.96 -20.81 12.57
N SER A 178 35.36 -19.88 13.31
CA SER A 178 36.04 -19.07 14.33
C SER A 178 37.27 -18.31 13.82
N ALA A 179 37.42 -18.18 12.49
CA ALA A 179 38.53 -17.45 11.90
C ALA A 179 38.33 -15.94 12.07
N ILE A 180 39.43 -15.21 12.27
CA ILE A 180 39.43 -13.75 12.36
C ILE A 180 39.07 -13.18 10.99
N LEU A 181 37.99 -12.42 10.93
CA LEU A 181 37.48 -11.80 9.72
C LEU A 181 38.28 -10.54 9.42
N LYS A 182 39.00 -10.54 8.30
CA LYS A 182 39.62 -9.33 7.75
C LYS A 182 38.54 -8.42 7.15
N THR A 183 38.80 -7.12 7.13
CA THR A 183 37.89 -6.11 6.55
C THR A 183 37.49 -6.52 5.13
N ASN A 184 36.19 -6.49 4.83
CA ASN A 184 35.54 -6.87 3.57
C ASN A 184 35.42 -8.36 3.18
N ASP A 185 35.86 -9.33 4.00
CA ASP A 185 35.83 -10.75 3.60
C ASP A 185 34.78 -11.62 4.31
N TYR A 186 33.65 -11.02 4.66
CA TYR A 186 32.57 -11.68 5.40
C TYR A 186 31.17 -11.20 4.98
N ILE A 187 30.18 -12.06 5.23
CA ILE A 187 28.77 -11.86 4.96
C ILE A 187 28.05 -11.74 6.30
N LYS A 188 27.06 -10.84 6.36
CA LYS A 188 26.21 -10.61 7.54
C LYS A 188 24.85 -11.27 7.32
N ALA A 189 24.39 -12.07 8.28
CA ALA A 189 23.03 -12.63 8.31
C ALA A 189 22.29 -12.19 9.58
N ASP A 190 20.96 -12.40 9.62
CA ASP A 190 20.08 -12.10 10.76
C ASP A 190 20.19 -10.65 11.28
N GLY A 191 20.13 -9.68 10.38
CA GLY A 191 20.24 -8.27 10.73
C GLY A 191 21.61 -7.85 11.26
N GLY A 192 22.65 -8.65 10.99
CA GLY A 192 24.04 -8.37 11.38
C GLY A 192 24.53 -9.11 12.63
N LYS A 193 23.70 -10.00 13.21
CA LYS A 193 24.08 -10.82 14.37
C LYS A 193 25.05 -11.95 14.02
N THR A 194 24.98 -12.45 12.80
CA THR A 194 25.76 -13.61 12.34
C THR A 194 26.80 -13.16 11.33
N LEU A 195 28.07 -13.50 11.55
CA LEU A 195 29.19 -13.14 10.66
C LEU A 195 29.81 -14.41 10.06
N ILE A 196 29.75 -14.56 8.74
CA ILE A 196 30.21 -15.76 8.03
C ILE A 196 31.30 -15.38 7.02
N CYS A 197 32.45 -16.06 7.04
CA CYS A 197 33.48 -15.82 6.02
C CYS A 197 33.04 -16.39 4.66
N LYS A 198 33.48 -15.79 3.55
CA LYS A 198 33.10 -16.25 2.20
C LYS A 198 33.47 -17.72 1.93
N LYS A 199 34.55 -18.22 2.54
CA LYS A 199 34.97 -19.62 2.41
C LYS A 199 33.95 -20.59 3.03
N CYS A 200 33.36 -20.24 4.17
CA CYS A 200 32.31 -21.06 4.78
C CYS A 200 30.99 -20.94 4.02
N PHE A 201 30.69 -19.75 3.49
CA PHE A 201 29.50 -19.55 2.68
C PHE A 201 29.53 -20.37 1.38
N ASN A 202 30.64 -20.36 0.66
CA ASN A 202 30.80 -21.12 -0.59
C ASN A 202 30.91 -22.65 -0.40
N LYS A 203 30.98 -23.15 0.85
CA LYS A 203 30.90 -24.59 1.13
C LYS A 203 29.47 -25.06 1.41
N LEU A 204 28.55 -24.11 1.64
CA LEU A 204 27.13 -24.40 1.89
C LEU A 204 26.32 -24.51 0.59
N PHE A 205 26.97 -24.30 -0.57
CA PHE A 205 26.39 -24.41 -1.92
C PHE A 205 27.37 -25.11 -2.87
#